data_AF-A0A660Y325-F1
#
_entry.id   AF-A0A660Y325-F1
#
_cell.length_a   1.000
_cell.length_b   1.000
_cell.length_c   1.000
_cell.angle_alpha   90.00
_cell.angle_beta   90.00
_cell.angle_gamma   90.00
#
_symmetry.space_group_name_H-M   'P 1'
#
loop_
_entity.id
_entity.type
_entity.pdbx_description
1 polymer ?
#
loop_
_entity_poly.entity_id
_entity_poly.type
_entity_poly.pdbx_seq_one_letter_code
_entity_poly.pdbx_strand_id
1 'polypeptide(L)'
;MEDVLELYAQPYDPKHPVVCFDERPYQLLGDKREPLAMEPGRPRRVDYEYERHGGCNLFLVFEPLTGWRKVTVAKRRTHEEFAWQMKMLVDDQMRRSSG
;
A
#
# COMPACT_ATOMS: atom_id res chain seq x y z
N MET A 1 -5.85 -22.10 5.90
CA MET A 1 -4.74 -21.22 6.32
C MET A 1 -3.42 -21.89 5.99
N GLU A 2 -3.26 -23.17 6.37
CA GLU A 2 -2.07 -23.96 6.05
C GLU A 2 -1.69 -23.95 4.56
N ASP A 3 -2.64 -24.13 3.63
CA ASP A 3 -2.33 -24.10 2.17
C ASP A 3 -1.70 -22.78 1.70
N VAL A 4 -2.10 -21.66 2.30
CA VAL A 4 -1.52 -20.35 2.00
C VAL A 4 -0.13 -20.26 2.59
N LEU A 5 0.07 -20.71 3.84
CA LEU A 5 1.39 -20.72 4.46
C LEU A 5 2.37 -21.62 3.70
N GLU A 6 1.92 -22.77 3.22
CA GLU A 6 2.71 -23.68 2.38
C GLU A 6 3.10 -23.01 1.07
N LEU A 7 2.18 -22.32 0.38
CA LEU A 7 2.50 -21.56 -0.82
C LEU A 7 3.59 -20.51 -0.57
N TYR A 8 3.55 -19.79 0.55
CA TYR A 8 4.56 -18.78 0.87
C TYR A 8 5.91 -19.38 1.29
N ALA A 9 5.93 -20.64 1.73
CA ALA A 9 7.15 -21.36 2.08
C ALA A 9 7.85 -22.00 0.87
N GLN A 10 7.20 -22.05 -0.29
CA GLN A 10 7.79 -22.61 -1.51
C GLN A 10 9.00 -21.77 -1.97
N PRO A 11 10.03 -22.42 -2.54
CA PRO A 11 11.13 -21.70 -3.19
C PRO A 11 10.60 -20.79 -4.30
N TYR A 12 11.30 -19.68 -4.53
CA TYR A 12 10.93 -18.75 -5.60
C TYR A 12 11.02 -19.42 -6.98
N ASP A 13 9.92 -19.38 -7.74
CA ASP A 13 9.85 -19.78 -9.14
C ASP A 13 9.51 -18.55 -10.03
N PRO A 14 10.44 -18.08 -10.88
CA PRO A 14 10.19 -16.95 -11.79
C PRO A 14 9.02 -17.15 -12.77
N LYS A 15 8.63 -18.40 -13.03
CA LYS A 15 7.46 -18.71 -13.90
C LYS A 15 6.14 -18.64 -13.14
N HIS A 16 6.18 -18.75 -11.82
CA HIS A 16 5.02 -18.73 -10.94
C HIS A 16 5.28 -17.82 -9.73
N PRO A 17 5.47 -16.51 -9.95
CA PRO A 17 5.72 -15.59 -8.85
C PRO A 17 4.49 -15.53 -7.93
N VAL A 18 4.72 -15.70 -6.63
CA VAL A 18 3.69 -15.48 -5.62
C VAL A 18 3.53 -13.98 -5.43
N VAL A 19 2.35 -13.44 -5.74
CA VAL A 19 2.07 -12.01 -5.60
C VAL A 19 0.81 -11.80 -4.79
N CYS A 20 0.88 -10.80 -3.93
CA CYS A 20 -0.21 -10.36 -3.09
C CYS A 20 -0.76 -9.05 -3.65
N PHE A 21 -2.09 -8.91 -3.64
CA PHE A 21 -2.77 -7.70 -4.01
C PHE A 21 -3.80 -7.34 -2.94
N ASP A 22 -3.78 -6.12 -2.47
CA ASP A 22 -4.73 -5.62 -1.48
C ASP A 22 -5.03 -4.14 -1.70
N GLU A 23 -6.16 -3.68 -1.15
CA GLU A 23 -6.54 -2.28 -1.14
C GLU A 23 -6.94 -1.78 0.25
N ARG A 24 -6.65 -0.51 0.51
CA ARG A 24 -7.02 0.13 1.77
C ARG A 24 -7.53 1.55 1.55
N PRO A 25 -8.74 1.89 2.03
CA PRO A 25 -9.17 3.28 2.10
C PRO A 25 -8.30 4.05 3.11
N TYR A 26 -7.87 5.24 2.74
CA TYR A 26 -7.00 6.08 3.54
C TYR A 26 -7.59 7.48 3.69
N GLN A 27 -7.63 7.97 4.93
CA GLN A 27 -8.11 9.32 5.25
C GLN A 27 -6.94 10.30 5.17
N LEU A 28 -7.15 11.40 4.46
CA LEU A 28 -6.17 12.48 4.38
C LEU A 28 -6.43 13.44 5.53
N LEU A 29 -5.58 13.39 6.54
CA LEU A 29 -5.70 14.19 7.76
C LEU A 29 -4.60 15.26 7.78
N GLY A 30 -4.97 16.48 8.17
CA GLY A 30 -4.07 17.60 8.43
C GLY A 30 -4.15 18.02 9.90
N ASP A 31 -3.08 18.64 10.40
CA ASP A 31 -3.08 19.24 11.73
C ASP A 31 -3.90 20.54 11.68
N LYS A 32 -4.90 20.70 12.56
CA LYS A 32 -5.69 21.94 12.60
C LYS A 32 -4.89 23.12 13.16
N ARG A 33 -3.86 22.84 13.95
CA ARG A 33 -2.92 23.82 14.51
C ARG A 33 -1.51 23.36 14.27
N GLU A 34 -0.64 24.32 13.96
CA GLU A 34 0.77 24.02 13.74
C GLU A 34 1.41 23.43 15.01
N PRO A 35 2.12 22.29 14.90
CA PRO A 35 2.80 21.69 16.04
C PRO A 35 3.80 22.65 16.69
N LEU A 36 3.81 22.69 18.02
CA LEU A 36 4.79 23.48 18.75
C LEU A 36 6.15 22.78 18.69
N ALA A 37 7.17 23.54 18.29
CA ALA A 37 8.54 23.06 18.18
C ALA A 37 9.08 22.54 19.54
N MET A 38 10.09 21.68 19.44
CA MET A 38 10.81 21.17 20.61
C MET A 38 11.74 22.26 21.17
N GLU A 39 11.78 22.39 22.50
CA GLU A 39 12.72 23.25 23.23
C GLU A 39 13.49 22.40 24.25
N PRO A 40 14.67 22.82 24.74
CA PRO A 40 15.36 22.13 25.82
C PRO A 40 14.44 21.93 27.04
N GLY A 41 14.22 20.67 27.43
CA GLY A 41 13.31 20.31 28.52
C GLY A 41 11.81 20.29 28.16
N ARG A 42 11.44 20.54 26.89
CA ARG A 42 10.05 20.49 26.41
C ARG A 42 9.94 19.68 25.11
N PRO A 43 9.29 18.51 25.11
CA PRO A 43 9.11 17.73 23.90
C PRO A 43 8.19 18.47 22.90
N ARG A 44 8.30 18.09 21.62
CA ARG A 44 7.37 18.52 20.58
C ARG A 44 5.93 18.25 21.02
N ARG A 45 5.03 19.23 20.84
CA ARG A 45 3.60 19.08 21.15
C ARG A 45 2.79 19.19 19.86
N VAL A 46 1.96 18.18 19.62
CA VAL A 46 1.02 18.13 18.51
C VAL A 46 -0.38 18.21 19.13
N ASP A 47 -1.24 19.06 18.57
CA ASP A 47 -2.64 19.13 19.01
C ASP A 47 -3.39 17.86 18.59
N TYR A 48 -4.42 17.47 19.33
CA TYR A 48 -5.23 16.30 19.01
C TYR A 48 -6.29 16.60 17.94
N GLU A 49 -6.63 17.88 17.74
CA GLU A 49 -7.58 18.30 16.70
C GLU A 49 -6.96 18.20 15.30
N TYR A 50 -7.66 17.52 14.41
CA TYR A 50 -7.27 17.36 13.01
C TYR A 50 -8.37 17.85 12.07
N GLU A 51 -7.97 18.22 10.85
CA GLU A 51 -8.87 18.50 9.74
C GLU A 51 -8.88 17.35 8.72
N ARG A 52 -10.04 17.12 8.10
CA ARG A 52 -10.22 16.07 7.08
C ARG A 52 -10.16 16.69 5.69
N HIS A 53 -9.22 16.25 4.87
CA HIS A 53 -9.09 16.64 3.46
C HIS A 53 -9.69 15.61 2.49
N GLY A 54 -10.68 14.84 2.97
CA GLY A 54 -11.29 13.74 2.22
C GLY A 54 -10.53 12.43 2.40
N GLY A 55 -10.62 11.56 1.40
CA GLY A 55 -9.97 10.25 1.42
C GLY A 55 -9.53 9.80 0.03
N CYS A 56 -8.65 8.83 0.00
CA CYS A 56 -8.18 8.15 -1.20
C CYS A 56 -8.21 6.62 -0.98
N ASN A 57 -7.89 5.87 -2.02
CA ASN A 57 -7.72 4.42 -1.93
C ASN A 57 -6.28 4.05 -2.30
N LEU A 58 -5.62 3.30 -1.44
CA LEU A 58 -4.29 2.78 -1.70
C LEU A 58 -4.43 1.35 -2.23
N PHE A 59 -3.73 1.05 -3.31
CA PHE A 59 -3.55 -0.31 -3.81
C PHE A 59 -2.10 -0.72 -3.57
N LEU A 60 -1.89 -1.92 -3.03
CA LEU A 60 -0.58 -2.51 -2.84
C LEU A 60 -0.49 -3.81 -3.63
N VAL A 61 0.52 -3.89 -4.48
CA VAL A 61 1.00 -5.14 -5.05
C VAL A 61 2.34 -5.44 -4.40
N PHE A 62 2.57 -6.65 -3.92
CA PHE A 62 3.91 -7.05 -3.46
C PHE A 62 4.22 -8.52 -3.72
N GLU A 63 5.49 -8.80 -3.94
CA GLU A 63 6.04 -10.13 -4.13
C GLU A 63 6.90 -10.48 -2.89
N PRO A 64 6.40 -11.31 -1.96
CA PRO A 64 7.02 -11.55 -0.65
C PRO A 64 8.48 -12.05 -0.74
N LEU A 65 8.77 -12.94 -1.68
CA LEU A 65 10.04 -13.65 -1.75
C LEU A 65 11.18 -12.79 -2.34
N THR A 66 10.87 -11.76 -3.12
CA THR A 66 11.87 -10.82 -3.67
C THR A 66 11.85 -9.47 -2.97
N GLY A 67 10.85 -9.20 -2.14
CA GLY A 67 10.66 -7.91 -1.46
C GLY A 67 10.22 -6.78 -2.41
N TRP A 68 9.93 -7.09 -3.68
CA TRP A 68 9.41 -6.12 -4.62
C TRP A 68 7.99 -5.69 -4.23
N ARG A 69 7.69 -4.40 -4.35
CA ARG A 69 6.37 -3.85 -4.07
C ARG A 69 6.08 -2.60 -4.89
N LYS A 70 4.81 -2.38 -5.19
CA LYS A 70 4.30 -1.15 -5.76
C LYS A 70 3.06 -0.69 -5.03
N VAL A 71 3.01 0.61 -4.72
CA VAL A 71 1.83 1.27 -4.21
C VAL A 71 1.29 2.22 -5.28
N THR A 72 -0.02 2.17 -5.52
CA THR A 72 -0.74 3.11 -6.37
C THR A 72 -1.81 3.80 -5.55
N VAL A 73 -2.04 5.10 -5.78
CA VAL A 73 -3.07 5.88 -5.09
C VAL A 73 -4.17 6.24 -6.08
N ALA A 74 -5.39 5.79 -5.81
CA ALA A 74 -6.59 6.20 -6.53
C ALA A 74 -7.35 7.26 -5.72
N LYS A 75 -7.97 8.22 -6.42
CA LYS A 75 -8.77 9.27 -5.77
C LYS A 75 -10.04 8.73 -5.11
N ARG A 76 -10.57 7.61 -5.61
CA ARG A 76 -11.83 7.00 -5.16
C ARG A 76 -11.68 5.48 -5.10
N ARG A 77 -12.47 4.84 -4.25
CA ARG A 77 -12.58 3.38 -4.20
C ARG A 77 -13.78 2.94 -5.05
N THR A 78 -13.52 2.54 -6.28
CA THR A 78 -14.54 2.04 -7.22
C THR A 78 -14.11 0.69 -7.78
N HIS A 79 -15.08 -0.10 -8.23
CA HIS A 79 -14.79 -1.39 -8.89
C HIS A 79 -14.01 -1.18 -10.20
N GLU A 80 -14.20 -0.06 -10.88
CA GLU A 80 -13.45 0.30 -12.08
C GLU A 80 -11.96 0.49 -11.77
N GLU A 81 -11.63 1.27 -10.73
CA GLU A 81 -10.24 1.47 -10.28
C GLU A 81 -9.59 0.13 -9.90
N PHE A 82 -10.32 -0.74 -9.19
CA PHE A 82 -9.85 -2.09 -8.87
C PHE A 82 -9.53 -2.91 -10.12
N ALA A 83 -10.44 -2.93 -11.10
CA ALA A 83 -10.25 -3.67 -12.35
C ALA A 83 -9.04 -3.14 -13.14
N TRP A 84 -8.85 -1.82 -13.18
CA TRP A 84 -7.67 -1.22 -13.79
C TRP A 84 -6.37 -1.64 -13.10
N GLN A 85 -6.34 -1.70 -11.76
CA GLN A 85 -5.15 -2.17 -11.04
C GLN A 85 -4.85 -3.65 -11.32
N MET A 86 -5.86 -4.51 -11.37
CA MET A 86 -5.68 -5.92 -11.74
C MET A 86 -5.14 -6.09 -13.16
N LYS A 87 -5.64 -5.29 -14.11
CA LYS A 87 -5.13 -5.27 -15.47
C LYS A 87 -3.65 -4.84 -15.51
N MET A 88 -3.31 -3.74 -14.82
CA MET A 88 -1.92 -3.26 -14.74
C MET A 88 -0.98 -4.29 -14.11
N LEU A 89 -1.44 -5.00 -13.08
CA LEU A 89 -0.68 -6.07 -12.42
C LEU A 89 -0.25 -7.13 -13.44
N VAL A 90 -1.19 -7.66 -14.21
CA VAL A 90 -0.94 -8.74 -15.17
C VAL A 90 -0.15 -8.24 -16.38
N ASP A 91 -0.51 -7.09 -16.94
CA ASP A 91 0.06 -6.60 -18.20
C ASP A 91 1.50 -6.07 -18.03
N ASP A 92 1.75 -5.30 -16.97
CA ASP A 92 2.98 -4.52 -16.83
C ASP A 92 3.94 -5.08 -15.78
N GLN A 93 3.40 -5.66 -14.70
CA GLN A 93 4.19 -5.96 -13.50
C GLN A 93 4.66 -7.41 -13.48
N MET A 94 3.78 -8.36 -13.77
CA MET A 94 4.12 -9.78 -13.84
C MET A 94 5.10 -10.11 -14.98
N ARG A 95 5.09 -9.32 -16.05
CA ARG A 95 5.99 -9.50 -17.18
C ARG A 95 7.46 -9.18 -16.85
N ARG A 96 7.72 -8.46 -15.74
CA ARG A 96 9.07 -8.09 -15.30
C ARG A 96 9.75 -9.18 -14.46
N SER A 97 8.99 -10.05 -13.80
CA SER A 97 9.54 -11.14 -12.97
C SER A 97 10.04 -12.34 -13.79
N SER A 98 9.75 -12.36 -15.11
CA SER A 98 10.10 -13.45 -16.05
C SER A 98 11.31 -13.16 -16.96
N GLY A 99 12.06 -12.10 -16.68
CA GLY A 99 13.24 -11.67 -17.47
C GLY A 99 14.55 -12.22 -16.93
#